data_AF-A0A662SPA7-F1
#
_entry.id   AF-A0A662SPA7-F1
#
_cell.length_a   1.000
_cell.length_b   1.000
_cell.length_c   1.000
_cell.angle_alpha   90.00
_cell.angle_beta   90.00
_cell.angle_gamma   90.00
#
_symmetry.space_group_name_H-M   'P 1'
#
loop_
_entity.id
_entity.type
_entity.pdbx_description
1 polymer ?
#
loop_
_entity_poly.entity_id
_entity_poly.type
_entity_poly.pdbx_seq_one_letter_code
_entity_poly.pdbx_strand_id
1 'polypeptide(L)'
;MVEPGVPPPAAAVAVALALGVGIGLIGYALGRFLSPSREFPRKRRRYECGNPPAGRARGILVVQYYPYLIVFLTVEPVLIYVALALLAGPWALPTAALMVGALLPPLIFALRTARRLELWSAG
;
A
#
# COMPACT_ATOMS: atom_id res chain seq x y z
N MET A 1 -15.94 -17.09 -28.23
CA MET A 1 -15.65 -18.55 -28.24
C MET A 1 -14.35 -18.71 -27.48
N VAL A 2 -14.33 -19.45 -26.36
CA VAL A 2 -13.10 -19.69 -25.58
C VAL A 2 -12.24 -20.68 -26.35
N GLU A 3 -10.99 -20.34 -26.66
CA GLU A 3 -10.09 -21.29 -27.32
C GLU A 3 -9.85 -22.51 -26.42
N PRO A 4 -9.98 -23.74 -26.95
CA PRO A 4 -9.72 -24.94 -26.17
C PRO A 4 -8.24 -24.99 -25.76
N GLY A 5 -7.98 -24.88 -24.46
CA GLY A 5 -6.63 -24.98 -23.87
C GLY A 5 -6.20 -23.78 -23.02
N VAL A 6 -6.86 -22.63 -23.15
CA VAL A 6 -6.57 -21.45 -22.30
C VAL A 6 -7.54 -21.48 -21.09
N PRO A 7 -7.03 -21.60 -19.85
CA PRO A 7 -7.91 -21.53 -18.68
C PRO A 7 -8.63 -20.19 -18.66
N PRO A 8 -9.89 -20.14 -18.19
CA PRO A 8 -10.59 -18.86 -18.06
C PRO A 8 -9.75 -17.91 -17.19
N PRO A 9 -9.76 -16.60 -17.47
CA PRO A 9 -8.87 -15.64 -16.78
C PRO A 9 -9.01 -15.70 -15.25
N ALA A 10 -10.21 -15.96 -14.74
CA ALA A 10 -10.44 -16.18 -13.32
C ALA A 10 -9.70 -17.41 -12.76
N ALA A 11 -9.65 -18.52 -13.51
CA ALA A 11 -8.89 -19.70 -13.11
C ALA A 11 -7.38 -19.44 -13.15
N ALA A 12 -6.88 -18.71 -14.16
CA ALA A 12 -5.47 -18.33 -14.21
C ALA A 12 -5.06 -17.48 -12.99
N VAL A 13 -5.88 -16.48 -12.63
CA VAL A 13 -5.66 -15.64 -11.44
C VAL A 13 -5.75 -16.48 -10.15
N ALA A 14 -6.73 -17.37 -10.02
CA ALA A 14 -6.87 -18.22 -8.85
C ALA A 14 -5.65 -19.14 -8.67
N VAL A 15 -5.14 -19.72 -9.76
CA VAL A 15 -3.91 -20.53 -9.74
C VAL A 15 -2.70 -19.68 -9.34
N ALA A 16 -2.54 -18.48 -9.90
CA ALA A 16 -1.43 -17.58 -9.56
C ALA A 16 -1.45 -17.19 -8.07
N LEU A 17 -2.62 -16.86 -7.52
CA LEU A 17 -2.79 -16.55 -6.10
C LEU A 17 -2.49 -17.77 -5.22
N ALA A 18 -3.02 -18.95 -5.59
CA ALA A 18 -2.79 -20.18 -4.85
C ALA A 18 -1.30 -20.55 -4.82
N LEU A 19 -0.59 -20.41 -5.95
CA LEU A 19 0.85 -20.62 -6.02
C LEU A 19 1.62 -19.60 -5.18
N GLY A 20 1.31 -18.31 -5.28
CA GLY A 20 1.97 -17.26 -4.51
C GLY A 20 1.84 -17.45 -3.00
N VAL A 21 0.62 -17.71 -2.53
CA VAL A 21 0.33 -18.01 -1.12
C VAL A 21 0.98 -19.33 -0.72
N GLY A 22 0.85 -20.37 -1.54
CA GLY A 22 1.41 -21.70 -1.29
C GLY A 22 2.93 -21.68 -1.12
N ILE A 23 3.65 -20.98 -2.00
CA ILE A 23 5.10 -20.80 -1.90
C ILE A 23 5.46 -20.09 -0.60
N GLY A 24 4.73 -19.03 -0.22
CA GLY A 24 4.94 -18.32 1.04
C GLY A 24 4.74 -19.21 2.28
N LEU A 25 3.69 -20.04 2.27
CA LEU A 25 3.39 -20.99 3.34
C LEU A 25 4.44 -22.11 3.43
N ILE A 26 4.87 -22.67 2.30
CA ILE A 26 5.94 -23.67 2.24
C ILE A 26 7.24 -23.07 2.78
N GLY A 27 7.60 -21.85 2.36
CA GLY A 27 8.78 -21.15 2.86
C GLY A 27 8.73 -20.91 4.38
N TYR A 28 7.59 -20.49 4.90
CA TYR A 28 7.36 -20.35 6.34
C TYR A 28 7.50 -21.69 7.08
N ALA A 29 6.88 -22.77 6.59
CA ALA A 29 6.92 -24.09 7.20
C ALA A 29 8.34 -24.67 7.22
N LEU A 30 9.06 -24.57 6.10
CA LEU A 30 10.46 -24.97 6.00
C LEU A 30 11.34 -24.17 6.96
N GLY A 31 11.19 -22.83 6.99
CA GLY A 31 11.91 -21.97 7.93
C GLY A 31 11.65 -22.37 9.39
N ARG A 32 10.41 -22.70 9.73
CA ARG A 32 10.04 -23.13 11.08
C ARG A 32 10.56 -24.53 11.44
N PHE A 33 10.67 -25.44 10.47
CA PHE A 33 11.16 -26.81 10.67
C PHE A 33 12.69 -26.90 10.73
N LEU A 34 13.38 -26.13 9.87
CA LEU A 34 14.84 -26.10 9.79
C LEU A 34 15.48 -25.20 10.86
N SER A 35 14.74 -24.23 11.41
CA SER A 35 15.30 -23.30 12.41
C SER A 35 15.56 -23.96 13.77
N PRO A 36 16.67 -23.60 14.45
CA PRO A 36 16.93 -24.04 15.81
C PRO A 36 15.83 -23.58 16.78
N SER A 37 15.26 -24.52 17.52
CA SER A 37 14.14 -24.28 18.45
C SER A 37 14.53 -23.71 19.81
N ARG A 38 15.83 -23.40 20.03
CA ARG A 38 16.31 -22.98 21.36
C ARG A 38 15.77 -21.60 21.75
N GLU A 39 14.82 -21.63 22.67
CA GLU A 39 14.22 -20.44 23.25
C GLU A 39 15.15 -19.78 24.29
N PHE A 40 15.30 -18.47 24.18
CA PHE A 40 15.98 -17.67 25.19
C PHE A 40 15.08 -16.50 25.58
N PRO A 41 14.80 -16.28 26.87
CA PRO A 41 13.92 -15.19 27.33
C PRO A 41 14.34 -13.81 26.80
N ARG A 42 15.65 -13.57 26.60
CA ARG A 42 16.17 -12.31 26.02
C ARG A 42 15.75 -12.08 24.57
N LYS A 43 15.58 -13.13 23.75
CA LYS A 43 15.16 -13.01 22.33
C LYS A 43 13.71 -12.52 22.19
N ARG A 44 12.90 -12.65 23.24
CA ARG A 44 11.50 -12.19 23.28
C ARG A 44 11.34 -10.78 23.84
N ARG A 45 12.43 -10.12 24.25
CA ARG A 45 12.41 -8.76 24.79
C ARG A 45 12.48 -7.72 23.66
N ARG A 46 11.90 -6.54 23.88
CA ARG A 46 12.02 -5.39 22.96
C ARG A 46 13.49 -5.01 22.78
N TYR A 47 13.88 -4.72 21.54
CA TYR A 47 15.21 -4.21 21.22
C TYR A 47 15.36 -2.77 21.73
N GLU A 48 16.39 -2.53 22.55
CA GLU A 48 16.69 -1.24 23.19
C GLU A 48 18.21 -0.99 23.19
N CYS A 49 18.89 -1.26 22.07
CA CYS A 49 20.33 -1.05 21.89
C CYS A 49 21.20 -1.62 23.03
N GLY A 50 20.85 -2.81 23.54
CA GLY A 50 21.55 -3.50 24.62
C GLY A 50 21.06 -3.19 26.03
N ASN A 51 20.23 -2.16 26.21
CA ASN A 51 19.62 -1.84 27.49
C ASN A 51 18.44 -2.79 27.79
N PRO A 52 18.18 -3.19 29.05
CA PRO A 52 16.94 -3.87 29.39
C PRO A 52 15.74 -2.99 29.05
N PRO A 53 14.71 -3.52 28.36
CA PRO A 53 13.56 -2.70 28.02
C PRO A 53 12.83 -2.25 29.28
N ALA A 54 12.67 -0.94 29.40
CA ALA A 54 12.03 -0.30 30.52
C ALA A 54 10.94 0.67 30.04
N GLY A 55 9.81 0.66 30.74
CA GLY A 55 8.72 1.59 30.50
C GLY A 55 7.96 1.42 29.17
N ARG A 56 6.95 2.26 29.03
CA ARG A 56 6.13 2.38 27.83
C ARG A 56 6.95 3.00 26.69
N ALA A 57 6.69 2.59 25.45
CA ALA A 57 7.29 3.21 24.28
C ALA A 57 7.02 4.72 24.32
N ARG A 58 8.08 5.52 24.41
CA ARG A 58 7.99 6.99 24.44
C ARG A 58 8.13 7.48 23.00
N GLY A 59 7.01 7.54 22.31
CA GLY A 59 6.91 8.12 20.98
C GLY A 59 5.46 8.50 20.73
N ILE A 60 5.22 9.75 20.37
CA ILE A 60 3.94 10.12 19.77
C ILE A 60 3.95 9.47 18.39
N LEU A 61 2.95 8.64 18.08
CA LEU A 61 2.74 8.20 16.70
C LEU A 61 2.33 9.44 15.92
N VAL A 62 3.32 10.12 15.37
CA VAL A 62 3.11 11.30 14.56
C VAL A 62 2.32 10.87 13.32
N VAL A 63 1.12 11.41 13.16
CA VAL A 63 0.21 11.14 12.03
C VAL A 63 0.73 11.74 10.70
N GLN A 64 2.06 11.89 10.57
CA GLN A 64 2.73 12.45 9.39
C GLN A 64 2.38 11.69 8.11
N TYR A 65 2.08 10.39 8.21
CA TYR A 65 1.68 9.56 7.07
C TYR A 65 0.19 9.72 6.68
N TYR A 66 -0.64 10.31 7.54
CA TYR A 66 -2.07 10.43 7.28
C TYR A 66 -2.40 11.32 6.07
N PRO A 67 -1.77 12.51 5.88
CA PRO A 67 -1.95 13.29 4.65
C PRO A 67 -1.53 12.56 3.37
N TYR A 68 -0.51 11.71 3.43
CA TYR A 68 -0.11 10.90 2.27
C TYR A 68 -1.21 9.90 1.88
N LEU A 69 -1.88 9.29 2.85
CA LEU A 69 -3.03 8.42 2.60
C LEU A 69 -4.19 9.18 1.97
N ILE A 70 -4.48 10.40 2.43
CA ILE A 70 -5.54 11.24 1.84
C ILE A 70 -5.23 11.56 0.38
N VAL A 71 -4.00 12.00 0.07
CA VAL A 71 -3.59 12.30 -1.30
C VAL A 71 -3.67 11.04 -2.16
N PHE A 72 -3.15 9.92 -1.68
CA PHE A 72 -3.20 8.64 -2.38
C PHE A 72 -4.65 8.24 -2.72
N LEU A 73 -5.53 8.20 -1.72
CA LEU A 73 -6.94 7.81 -1.90
C LEU A 73 -7.74 8.78 -2.77
N THR A 74 -7.30 10.04 -2.88
CA THR A 74 -7.96 11.03 -3.74
C THR A 74 -7.46 10.93 -5.18
N VAL A 75 -6.16 10.71 -5.39
CA VAL A 75 -5.52 10.70 -6.71
C VAL A 75 -5.71 9.35 -7.41
N GLU A 76 -5.58 8.24 -6.69
CA GLU A 76 -5.59 6.88 -7.27
C GLU A 76 -6.88 6.58 -8.07
N PRO A 77 -8.11 6.81 -7.55
CA PRO A 77 -9.32 6.52 -8.30
C PRO A 77 -9.42 7.33 -9.59
N VAL A 78 -9.00 8.60 -9.56
CA VAL A 78 -8.98 9.47 -10.74
C VAL A 78 -8.04 8.91 -11.81
N LEU A 79 -6.85 8.45 -11.41
CA LEU A 79 -5.90 7.81 -12.34
C LEU A 79 -6.45 6.51 -12.93
N ILE A 80 -7.16 5.69 -12.14
CA ILE A 80 -7.82 4.48 -12.63
C ILE A 80 -8.86 4.85 -13.69
N TYR A 81 -9.73 5.84 -13.44
CA TYR A 81 -10.74 6.26 -14.41
C TYR A 81 -10.12 6.86 -15.68
N VAL A 82 -9.02 7.62 -15.55
CA VAL A 82 -8.27 8.11 -16.70
C VAL A 82 -7.71 6.94 -17.52
N ALA A 83 -7.12 5.93 -16.89
CA ALA A 83 -6.61 4.75 -17.59
C ALA A 83 -7.73 3.99 -18.32
N LEU A 84 -8.90 3.83 -17.68
CA LEU A 84 -10.09 3.22 -18.31
C LEU A 84 -10.61 4.05 -19.49
N ALA A 85 -10.64 5.38 -19.37
CA ALA A 85 -11.03 6.28 -20.46
C ALA A 85 -10.07 6.19 -21.64
N LEU A 86 -8.76 6.13 -21.40
CA LEU A 86 -7.76 5.94 -22.45
C LEU A 86 -7.96 4.60 -23.19
N LEU A 87 -8.31 3.54 -22.46
CA LEU A 87 -8.60 2.23 -23.05
C LEU A 87 -9.92 2.21 -23.85
N ALA A 88 -10.91 3.00 -23.44
CA ALA A 88 -12.21 3.10 -24.11
C ALA A 88 -12.13 3.78 -25.50
N GLY A 89 -11.12 4.62 -25.71
CA GLY A 89 -10.79 5.21 -27.01
C GLY A 89 -10.78 6.74 -27.03
N PRO A 90 -10.46 7.36 -28.18
CA PRO A 90 -10.19 8.80 -28.27
C PRO A 90 -11.37 9.70 -27.88
N TRP A 91 -12.61 9.23 -28.03
CA TRP A 91 -13.82 9.95 -27.67
C TRP A 91 -13.96 10.21 -26.16
N ALA A 92 -13.27 9.42 -25.31
CA ALA A 92 -13.27 9.57 -23.87
C ALA A 92 -12.14 10.49 -23.35
N LEU A 93 -11.26 10.98 -24.23
CA LEU A 93 -10.20 11.93 -23.87
C LEU A 93 -10.71 13.22 -23.21
N PRO A 94 -11.82 13.84 -23.64
CA PRO A 94 -12.37 15.02 -22.97
C PRO A 94 -12.77 14.72 -21.53
N THR A 95 -13.34 13.54 -21.27
CA THR A 95 -13.73 13.09 -19.92
C THR A 95 -12.49 12.86 -19.05
N ALA A 96 -11.46 12.21 -19.58
CA ALA A 96 -10.19 12.04 -18.88
C ALA A 96 -9.53 13.39 -18.54
N ALA A 97 -9.52 14.33 -19.50
CA ALA A 97 -9.00 15.67 -19.31
C ALA A 97 -9.79 16.45 -18.24
N LEU A 98 -11.12 16.31 -18.22
CA LEU A 98 -11.96 16.91 -17.18
C LEU A 98 -11.65 16.34 -15.79
N MET A 99 -11.48 15.02 -15.67
CA MET A 99 -11.14 14.36 -14.40
C MET A 99 -9.77 14.83 -13.86
N VAL A 100 -8.74 14.87 -14.72
CA VAL A 100 -7.43 15.42 -14.35
C VAL A 100 -7.55 16.89 -13.98
N GLY A 101 -8.26 17.68 -14.80
CA GLY A 101 -8.50 19.10 -14.59
C GLY A 101 -9.19 19.39 -13.24
N ALA A 102 -10.17 18.58 -12.85
CA ALA A 102 -10.87 18.70 -11.57
C ALA A 102 -9.99 18.34 -10.37
N LEU A 103 -9.01 17.44 -10.55
CA LEU A 103 -8.05 17.05 -9.50
C LEU A 103 -6.96 18.10 -9.26
N LEU A 104 -6.62 18.89 -10.28
CA LEU A 104 -5.52 19.86 -10.20
C LEU A 104 -5.72 20.94 -9.12
N PRO A 105 -6.88 21.64 -8.99
CA PRO A 105 -7.07 22.65 -7.96
C PRO A 105 -6.86 22.15 -6.52
N PRO A 106 -7.49 21.05 -6.05
CA PRO A 106 -7.27 20.57 -4.70
C PRO A 106 -5.84 20.06 -4.49
N LEU A 107 -5.20 19.47 -5.51
CA LEU A 107 -3.82 19.02 -5.40
C LEU A 107 -2.83 20.19 -5.31
N ILE A 108 -3.01 21.22 -6.14
CA ILE A 108 -2.21 22.46 -6.07
C ILE A 108 -2.39 23.13 -4.71
N PHE A 109 -3.62 23.20 -4.21
CA PHE A 109 -3.90 23.72 -2.87
C PHE A 109 -3.17 22.91 -1.79
N ALA A 110 -3.30 21.57 -1.82
CA ALA A 110 -2.63 20.68 -0.88
C ALA A 110 -1.11 20.88 -0.89
N LEU A 111 -0.48 20.97 -2.07
CA LEU A 111 0.97 21.19 -2.20
C LEU A 111 1.42 22.57 -1.68
N ARG A 112 0.59 23.60 -1.84
CA ARG A 112 0.88 24.94 -1.30
C ARG A 112 0.78 24.96 0.22
N THR A 113 -0.18 24.24 0.79
CA THR A 113 -0.45 24.21 2.24
C THR A 113 0.45 23.22 2.97
N ALA A 114 0.95 22.17 2.31
CA ALA A 114 1.84 21.17 2.89
C ALA A 114 3.15 21.76 3.45
N ARG A 115 3.63 22.87 2.88
CA ARG A 115 4.85 23.56 3.36
C ARG A 115 4.66 24.41 4.62
N ARG A 116 3.42 24.63 5.06
CA ARG A 116 3.10 25.46 6.22
C ARG A 116 2.95 24.61 7.47
N LEU A 117 4.07 24.14 8.03
CA LEU A 117 4.09 23.28 9.22
C LEU A 117 3.32 23.88 10.41
N GLU A 118 3.27 25.21 10.52
CA GLU A 118 2.52 25.95 11.54
C GLU A 118 1.01 25.69 11.52
N LEU A 119 0.43 25.33 10.37
CA LEU A 119 -0.99 24.97 10.25
C LEU A 119 -1.29 23.54 10.72
N TRP A 120 -0.24 22.73 10.88
CA TRP A 120 -0.33 21.29 11.14
C TRP A 120 0.36 20.88 12.44
N SER A 121 1.04 21.80 13.12
CA SER A 121 1.53 21.58 14.47
C SER A 121 0.34 21.59 15.41
N ALA A 122 0.11 20.48 16.10
CA ALA A 122 -0.76 20.43 17.27
C ALA A 122 -0.05 21.21 18.40
N GLY A 123 -0.24 22.54 18.40
CA GLY A 123 0.05 23.41 19.53
C GLY A 123 -0.97 23.21 20.64
#